data_AF-A0A954Q1Z8-F1
#
_entry.id   AF-A0A954Q1Z8-F1
#
_cell.length_a   1.000
_cell.length_b   1.000
_cell.length_c   1.000
_cell.angle_alpha   90.00
_cell.angle_beta   90.00
_cell.angle_gamma   90.00
#
_symmetry.space_group_name_H-M   'P 1'
#
loop_
_entity.id
_entity.type
_entity.pdbx_description
1 polymer ?
#
loop_
_entity_poly.entity_id
_entity_poly.type
_entity_poly.pdbx_seq_one_letter_code
_entity_poly.pdbx_strand_id
1 'polypeptide(L)' 'MLTARAEILKSALTLPEQDRIQLATELIESVAGPPPGLSVDDPAFIAEMERRLADGSQPIAWGEVGRQLDDDLIR' A
#
# COMPACT_ATOMS: atom_id res chain seq x y z
N MET A 1 -2.25 15.31 -12.62
CA MET A 1 -1.24 14.97 -11.58
C MET A 1 -0.93 13.47 -11.50
N LEU A 2 -1.81 12.57 -11.96
CA LEU A 2 -1.56 11.11 -12.02
C LEU A 2 -0.38 10.71 -12.94
N THR A 3 -0.16 11.47 -14.00
CA THR A 3 0.89 11.22 -15.00
C THR A 3 2.32 11.31 -14.43
N ALA A 4 2.60 12.24 -13.53
CA ALA A 4 3.94 12.40 -12.98
C ALA A 4 4.37 11.20 -12.12
N ARG A 5 3.46 10.62 -11.33
CA ARG A 5 3.74 9.44 -10.49
C ARG A 5 4.00 8.21 -11.35
N ALA A 6 3.21 8.02 -12.40
CA ALA A 6 3.38 6.93 -13.36
C ALA A 6 4.73 7.02 -14.09
N GLU A 7 5.14 8.22 -14.52
CA GLU A 7 6.44 8.42 -15.18
C GLU A 7 7.63 8.22 -14.22
N ILE A 8 7.51 8.63 -12.96
CA ILE A 8 8.53 8.36 -11.93
C ILE A 8 8.69 6.85 -11.71
N LEU A 9 7.57 6.13 -11.54
CA LEU A 9 7.60 4.68 -11.35
C LEU A 9 8.21 3.99 -12.58
N LYS A 10 7.76 4.36 -13.78
CA LYS A 10 8.31 3.82 -15.03
C LYS A 10 9.82 4.06 -15.13
N SER A 11 10.28 5.26 -14.78
CA SER A 11 11.71 5.60 -14.80
C SER A 11 12.49 4.75 -13.79
N ALA A 12 11.99 4.60 -12.57
CA ALA A 12 12.59 3.73 -11.55
C ALA A 12 12.70 2.28 -12.01
N LEU A 13 11.68 1.75 -12.71
CA LEU A 13 11.69 0.38 -13.23
C LEU A 13 12.70 0.19 -14.38
N THR A 14 13.07 1.25 -15.09
CA THR A 14 14.09 1.18 -16.17
C THR A 14 15.54 1.24 -15.68
N LEU A 15 15.77 1.50 -14.39
CA LEU A 15 17.11 1.53 -13.82
C LEU A 15 17.77 0.15 -13.86
N PRO A 16 19.11 0.06 -13.89
CA PRO A 16 19.85 -1.17 -13.62
C PRO A 16 19.41 -1.83 -12.30
N GLU A 17 19.52 -3.16 -12.22
CA GLU A 17 19.03 -3.91 -11.06
C GLU A 17 19.62 -3.43 -9.73
N GLN A 18 20.93 -3.20 -9.69
CA GLN A 18 21.61 -2.71 -8.49
C GLN A 18 21.09 -1.35 -8.05
N ASP A 19 20.85 -0.43 -8.99
CA ASP A 19 20.31 0.90 -8.71
C ASP A 19 18.85 0.84 -8.24
N ARG A 20 18.06 -0.11 -8.76
CA ARG A 20 16.69 -0.37 -8.26
C ARG A 20 16.70 -0.87 -6.82
N ILE A 21 17.61 -1.78 -6.48
CA ILE A 21 17.75 -2.31 -5.12
C ILE A 21 18.14 -1.19 -4.16
N GLN A 22 19.09 -0.34 -4.55
CA GLN A 22 19.50 0.80 -3.74
C GLN A 22 18.35 1.78 -3.55
N LEU A 23 17.66 2.18 -4.62
CA LEU A 23 16.50 3.05 -4.54
C LEU A 23 15.39 2.48 -3.64
N ALA A 24 15.10 1.18 -3.75
CA ALA A 24 14.11 0.52 -2.90
C ALA A 24 14.52 0.53 -1.42
N THR A 25 15.80 0.30 -1.13
CA THR A 25 16.35 0.38 0.23
C THR A 25 16.18 1.78 0.81
N GLU A 26 16.62 2.82 0.08
CA GLU A 26 16.51 4.21 0.51
C GLU A 26 15.05 4.64 0.72
N LEU A 27 14.13 4.18 -0.14
CA LEU A 27 12.69 4.43 0.02
C LEU A 27 12.14 3.78 1.30
N ILE A 28 12.49 2.52 1.58
CA ILE A 28 12.06 1.83 2.80
C ILE A 28 12.60 2.55 4.04
N GLU A 29 13.87 2.95 4.02
CA GLU A 29 14.51 3.69 5.12
C GLU A 29 13.95 5.10 5.30
N SER A 30 13.45 5.72 4.23
CA SER A 30 12.85 7.06 4.28
C SER A 30 11.50 7.11 5.01
N VAL A 31 10.83 5.97 5.16
CA VAL A 31 9.57 5.88 5.91
C VAL A 31 9.91 5.76 7.39
N ALA A 32 9.58 6.79 8.16
CA ALA A 32 9.84 6.86 9.60
C ALA A 32 8.96 5.89 10.40
N GLY A 33 9.27 4.59 10.33
CA GLY A 33 8.53 3.54 11.03
C GLY A 33 7.01 3.53 10.72
N PRO A 34 6.24 2.65 11.38
CA PRO A 34 4.79 2.76 11.35
C PRO A 34 4.36 4.12 11.92
N PRO A 35 3.33 4.78 11.33
CA PRO A 35 2.82 6.04 11.85
C PRO A 35 2.50 5.93 13.35
N PRO A 36 2.84 6.95 14.16
CA PRO A 36 2.51 6.93 15.57
C PRO A 36 1.00 6.76 15.76
N GLY A 37 0.61 5.75 16.54
CA GLY A 37 -0.79 5.40 16.80
C GLY A 37 -1.34 4.23 15.98
N LEU A 38 -0.59 3.66 15.04
CA LEU A 38 -0.95 2.39 14.39
C LEU A 38 -0.16 1.25 15.05
N SER A 39 -0.78 0.60 16.04
CA SER A 39 -0.27 -0.63 16.65
C SER A 39 -1.13 -1.82 16.23
N VAL A 40 -0.51 -2.95 15.92
CA VAL A 40 -1.23 -4.22 15.73
C VAL A 40 -1.87 -4.71 17.04
N ASP A 41 -1.36 -4.22 18.17
CA ASP A 41 -1.88 -4.49 19.51
C ASP A 41 -2.88 -3.42 19.98
N ASP A 42 -3.29 -2.48 19.10
CA ASP A 42 -4.30 -1.48 19.43
C ASP A 42 -5.67 -2.18 19.66
N PRO A 43 -6.28 -2.06 20.86
CA PRO A 43 -7.58 -2.65 21.13
C PRO A 43 -8.67 -2.24 20.13
N ALA A 44 -8.62 -1.01 19.60
CA ALA A 44 -9.58 -0.54 18.59
C ALA A 44 -9.39 -1.25 17.23
N PHE A 45 -8.13 -1.50 16.85
CA PHE A 45 -7.80 -2.27 15.65
C PHE A 45 -8.25 -3.73 15.78
N ILE A 46 -8.00 -4.35 16.93
CA ILE A 46 -8.43 -5.73 17.23
C ILE A 46 -9.96 -5.83 17.18
N ALA A 47 -10.68 -4.91 17.84
CA ALA A 47 -12.13 -4.89 17.84
C ALA A 47 -12.73 -4.74 16.43
N GLU A 48 -12.11 -3.93 15.55
CA GLU A 48 -12.55 -3.82 14.16
C GLU A 48 -12.28 -5.09 13.35
N MET A 49 -11.14 -5.77 13.58
CA MET A 49 -10.86 -7.06 12.96
C MET A 49 -11.87 -8.13 13.39
N GLU A 50 -12.21 -8.19 14.68
CA GLU A 50 -13.25 -9.09 15.19
C GLU A 50 -14.63 -8.75 14.61
N ARG A 51 -14.99 -7.46 14.52
CA ARG A 51 -16.24 -7.01 13.89
C ARG A 51 -16.33 -7.44 12.43
N ARG A 52 -15.25 -7.28 11.66
CA ARG A 52 -15.19 -7.72 10.25
C ARG A 52 -15.27 -9.22 10.09
N LEU A 53 -14.61 -9.97 10.98
CA LEU A 53 -14.72 -11.42 10.98
C LEU A 53 -16.16 -11.86 11.25
N ALA A 54 -16.88 -11.15 12.12
CA ALA A 54 -18.26 -11.43 12.48
C ALA A 54 -19.30 -10.96 11.45
N ASP A 55 -19.00 -9.93 10.64
CA ASP A 55 -19.97 -9.38 9.67
C ASP A 55 -20.22 -10.28 8.45
N GLY A 56 -19.41 -11.33 8.27
CA GLY A 56 -19.59 -12.33 7.24
C GLY A 56 -19.31 -11.83 5.82
N SER A 57 -18.77 -10.61 5.67
CA SER A 57 -18.28 -10.12 4.39
C SER A 57 -17.17 -11.03 3.88
N GLN A 58 -17.28 -11.44 2.63
CA GLN A 58 -16.23 -12.26 2.03
C GLN A 58 -15.00 -11.39 1.77
N PRO A 59 -13.81 -11.83 2.21
CA PRO A 59 -12.58 -11.16 1.81
C PRO A 59 -12.47 -11.21 0.29
N ILE A 60 -12.23 -10.05 -0.32
CA ILE A 60 -11.90 -9.98 -1.73
C ILE A 60 -10.38 -10.16 -1.92
N ALA A 61 -9.98 -10.74 -3.05
CA ALA A 61 -8.57 -10.87 -3.38
C ALA A 61 -7.94 -9.48 -3.53
N TRP A 62 -6.67 -9.32 -3.14
CA TRP A 62 -5.94 -8.06 -3.31
C TRP A 62 -5.91 -7.55 -4.76
N GLY A 63 -5.95 -8.44 -5.75
CA GLY A 63 -6.08 -8.07 -7.15
C GLY A 63 -7.45 -7.45 -7.51
N GLU A 64 -8.51 -7.78 -6.78
CA GLU A 64 -9.82 -7.12 -6.89
C GLU A 64 -9.79 -5.72 -6.25
N VAL A 65 -9.14 -5.58 -5.08
CA VAL A 65 -8.94 -4.29 -4.40
C VAL A 65 -8.22 -3.31 -5.32
N GLY A 66 -7.13 -3.75 -5.96
CA GLY A 66 -6.38 -2.92 -6.91
C GLY A 66 -7.25 -2.42 -8.06
N ARG A 67 -8.07 -3.30 -8.67
CA ARG A 67 -9.00 -2.90 -9.73
C ARG A 67 -10.03 -1.87 -9.27
N GLN A 68 -10.61 -2.05 -8.07
CA GLN A 68 -11.59 -1.09 -7.54
C GLN A 68 -10.98 0.29 -7.30
N LEU A 69 -9.76 0.34 -6.76
CA LEU A 69 -9.04 1.60 -6.54
C LEU A 69 -8.72 2.31 -7.86
N ASP A 70 -8.29 1.55 -8.88
CA ASP A 70 -8.02 2.10 -10.21
C ASP A 70 -9.31 2.69 -10.84
N ASP A 71 -10.44 2.01 -10.70
CA ASP A 71 -11.74 2.47 -11.21
C ASP A 71 -12.21 3.76 -10.50
N ASP A 72 -12.01 3.87 -9.18
CA ASP A 72 -12.39 5.06 -8.39
C ASP A 72 -11.46 6.26 -8.64
N LEU A 73 -10.19 6.03 -8.98
CA LEU A 73 -9.21 7.08 -9.32
C LEU A 73 -9.41 7.68 -10.72
N ILE A 74 -10.21 7.04 -11.57
CA ILE A 74 -10.53 7.47 -12.94
C ILE A 74 -11.84 8.32 -12.97
N ARG A 75 -12.62 8.36 -11.89
CA ARG A 75 -13.80 9.23 -11.72
C ARG A 75 -13.45 10.63 -11.23
#